data_AF-A0A7L9IY28-F1
#
_entry.id   AF-A0A7L9IY28-F1
#
_cell.length_a   1.000
_cell.length_b   1.000
_cell.length_c   1.000
_cell.angle_alpha   90.00
_cell.angle_beta   90.00
_cell.angle_gamma   90.00
#
_symmetry.space_group_name_H-M   'P 1'
#
loop_
_entity.id
_entity.type
_entity.pdbx_description
1 polymer ?
#
loop_
_entity_poly.entity_id
_entity_poly.type
_entity_poly.pdbx_seq_one_letter_code
_entity_poly.pdbx_strand_id
1 'polypeptide(L)'
;MNPSLSPKAFCKHPGNPSRYHLGIIWTNGLPCSTSITITSIVLTPSSGTPVSFEGLAPVSVGANSNVVRTYDSEETPNSANGTVRVQYTYTTCDSPPVTVAALVPLTASTLPPCQQYRIPDYGEPGHP
;
A
#
# COMPACT_ATOMS: atom_id res chain seq x y z
N MET A 1 -7.73 -14.72 -15.52
CA MET A 1 -6.41 -14.28 -15.01
C MET A 1 -6.50 -14.18 -13.50
N ASN A 2 -5.46 -14.56 -12.76
CA ASN A 2 -5.47 -14.44 -11.29
C ASN A 2 -5.45 -12.96 -10.87
N PRO A 3 -6.01 -12.62 -9.70
CA PRO A 3 -5.92 -11.27 -9.17
C PRO A 3 -4.45 -10.89 -8.98
N SER A 4 -4.08 -9.72 -9.49
CA SER A 4 -2.73 -9.18 -9.43
C SER A 4 -2.73 -7.87 -8.69
N LEU A 5 -1.56 -7.51 -8.16
CA LEU A 5 -1.35 -6.23 -7.51
C LEU A 5 -0.23 -5.49 -8.25
N SER A 6 -0.35 -4.17 -8.33
CA SER A 6 0.70 -3.29 -8.82
C SER A 6 0.77 -2.01 -7.99
N PRO A 7 1.97 -1.43 -7.80
CA PRO A 7 2.10 -0.16 -7.11
C PRO A 7 1.57 0.98 -7.98
N LYS A 8 0.79 1.89 -7.40
CA LYS A 8 0.28 3.10 -8.08
C LYS A 8 1.04 4.35 -7.67
N ALA A 9 1.24 4.50 -6.37
CA ALA A 9 1.90 5.65 -5.78
C ALA A 9 2.62 5.19 -4.52
N PHE A 10 3.85 5.63 -4.33
CA PHE A 10 4.56 5.42 -3.08
C PHE A 10 5.36 6.67 -2.78
N CYS A 11 5.08 7.29 -1.64
CA CYS A 11 5.66 8.58 -1.28
C CYS A 11 5.90 8.70 0.22
N LYS A 12 6.72 9.68 0.60
CA LYS A 12 7.05 9.98 1.99
C LYS A 12 6.50 11.33 2.41
N HIS A 13 5.93 11.44 3.59
CA HIS A 13 5.65 12.72 4.20
C HIS A 13 6.93 13.26 4.87
N PRO A 14 7.51 14.37 4.40
CA PRO A 14 8.64 14.99 5.09
C PRO A 14 8.16 15.55 6.44
N GLY A 15 8.71 15.06 7.54
CA GLY A 15 8.33 15.45 8.91
C GLY A 15 9.05 14.62 9.98
N ASN A 16 8.98 15.06 11.24
CA ASN A 16 9.40 14.27 12.40
C ASN A 16 8.26 14.27 13.43
N PRO A 17 7.52 13.18 13.61
CA PRO A 17 7.70 11.87 12.96
C PRO A 17 7.37 11.87 11.45
N SER A 18 8.01 10.96 10.71
CA SER A 18 7.76 10.71 9.29
C SER A 18 6.74 9.59 9.10
N ARG A 19 6.02 9.58 7.97
CA ARG A 19 5.15 8.46 7.55
C ARG A 19 5.25 8.19 6.05
N TYR A 20 5.00 6.96 5.64
CA TYR A 20 4.93 6.55 4.24
C TYR A 20 3.49 6.37 3.79
N HIS A 21 3.22 6.71 2.53
CA HIS A 21 1.92 6.53 1.91
C HIS A 21 2.05 5.63 0.69
N LEU A 22 1.26 4.56 0.64
CA LEU A 22 1.30 3.53 -0.39
C LEU A 22 -0.06 3.32 -1.04
N GLY A 23 -0.15 3.59 -2.34
CA GLY A 23 -1.26 3.22 -3.20
C GLY A 23 -1.01 1.91 -3.93
N ILE A 24 -1.90 0.93 -3.76
CA ILE A 24 -1.90 -0.36 -4.46
C ILE A 24 -3.11 -0.42 -5.40
N ILE A 25 -2.88 -0.80 -6.66
CA ILE A 25 -3.95 -1.21 -7.58
C ILE A 25 -4.12 -2.72 -7.45
N TRP A 26 -5.31 -3.13 -7.07
CA TRP A 26 -5.76 -4.51 -7.10
C TRP A 26 -6.55 -4.75 -8.38
N THR A 27 -6.10 -5.67 -9.23
CA THR A 27 -6.74 -5.98 -10.50
C THR A 27 -7.34 -7.37 -10.45
N ASN A 28 -8.61 -7.49 -10.84
CA ASN A 28 -9.31 -8.77 -10.94
C ASN A 28 -9.75 -9.00 -12.39
N GLY A 29 -9.08 -9.92 -13.08
CA GLY A 29 -9.41 -10.35 -14.44
C GLY A 29 -10.31 -11.59 -14.51
N LEU A 30 -11.09 -11.85 -13.46
CA LEU A 30 -12.06 -12.95 -13.39
C LEU A 30 -13.48 -12.41 -13.59
N PRO A 31 -14.42 -13.25 -14.07
CA PRO A 31 -15.82 -12.87 -14.29
C PRO A 31 -16.65 -12.74 -13.00
N CYS A 32 -16.05 -12.93 -11.83
CA CYS A 32 -16.69 -12.84 -10.52
C CYS A 32 -15.93 -11.85 -9.62
N SER A 33 -16.56 -11.36 -8.55
CA SER A 33 -15.87 -10.55 -7.55
C SER A 33 -14.82 -11.35 -6.78
N THR A 34 -13.71 -10.70 -6.44
CA THR A 34 -12.64 -11.25 -5.61
C THR A 34 -12.58 -10.48 -4.29
N SER A 35 -12.51 -11.18 -3.17
CA SER A 35 -12.23 -10.59 -1.87
C SER A 35 -10.77 -10.81 -1.50
N ILE A 36 -10.10 -9.77 -1.04
CA ILE A 36 -8.67 -9.76 -0.72
C ILE A 36 -8.53 -9.35 0.75
N THR A 37 -7.94 -10.20 1.57
CA THR A 37 -7.61 -9.92 2.96
C THR A 37 -6.11 -9.73 3.08
N ILE A 38 -5.69 -8.52 3.42
CA ILE A 38 -4.27 -8.18 3.55
C ILE A 38 -3.84 -8.50 4.97
N THR A 39 -2.87 -9.38 5.12
CA THR A 39 -2.38 -9.80 6.44
C THR A 39 -1.22 -8.94 6.91
N SER A 40 -0.41 -8.42 5.99
CA SER A 40 0.74 -7.59 6.34
C SER A 40 1.21 -6.77 5.15
N ILE A 41 1.57 -5.51 5.42
CA ILE A 41 2.37 -4.67 4.52
C ILE A 41 3.53 -4.14 5.36
N VAL A 42 4.76 -4.42 4.94
CA VAL A 42 5.97 -3.99 5.67
C VAL A 42 6.95 -3.36 4.70
N LEU A 43 7.37 -2.14 5.00
CA LEU A 43 8.53 -1.49 4.39
C LEU A 43 9.79 -1.88 5.16
N THR A 44 10.79 -2.39 4.44
CA THR A 44 12.16 -2.54 4.96
C THR A 44 13.01 -1.39 4.40
N PRO A 45 13.29 -0.34 5.18
CA PRO A 45 14.16 0.75 4.73
C PRO A 45 15.61 0.27 4.57
N SER A 46 16.38 0.95 3.72
CA SER A 46 17.82 0.72 3.53
C SER A 46 18.63 1.04 4.78
N SER A 47 18.07 1.79 5.70
CA SER A 47 18.64 2.14 7.00
C SER A 47 17.54 2.36 8.02
N GLY A 48 17.70 1.84 9.23
CA GLY A 48 16.71 1.94 10.31
C GLY A 48 15.90 0.65 10.49
N THR A 49 14.76 0.77 11.18
CA THR A 49 13.88 -0.35 11.49
C THR A 49 12.79 -0.52 10.44
N PRO A 50 12.32 -1.75 10.17
CA PRO A 50 11.13 -1.98 9.34
C PRO A 50 9.92 -1.21 9.87
N VAL A 51 9.06 -0.77 8.95
CA VAL A 51 7.84 0.00 9.25
C VAL A 51 6.62 -0.75 8.72
N SER A 52 5.64 -0.95 9.59
CA SER A 52 4.37 -1.60 9.24
C SER A 52 3.37 -0.57 8.73
N PHE A 53 2.41 -1.03 7.91
CA PHE A 53 1.25 -0.22 7.54
C PHE A 53 0.02 -0.62 8.32
N GLU A 54 -0.77 0.38 8.69
CA GLU A 54 -1.98 0.22 9.47
C GLU A 54 -3.23 0.25 8.57
N GLY A 55 -4.41 0.02 9.18
CA GLY A 55 -5.69 0.17 8.48
C GLY A 55 -5.93 -0.86 7.37
N LEU A 56 -5.35 -2.06 7.49
CA LEU A 56 -5.46 -3.14 6.51
C LEU A 56 -6.87 -3.75 6.46
N ALA A 57 -7.81 -3.02 5.86
CA ALA A 57 -9.17 -3.51 5.63
C ALA A 57 -9.23 -4.45 4.41
N PRO A 58 -10.15 -5.45 4.43
CA PRO A 58 -10.41 -6.26 3.26
C PRO A 58 -10.80 -5.43 2.04
N VAL A 59 -10.37 -5.86 0.86
CA VAL A 59 -10.62 -5.19 -0.41
C VAL A 59 -11.48 -6.09 -1.28
N SER A 60 -12.65 -5.60 -1.69
CA SER A 60 -13.47 -6.26 -2.71
C SER A 60 -13.18 -5.64 -4.08
N VAL A 61 -12.84 -6.48 -5.05
CA VAL A 61 -12.59 -6.09 -6.43
C VAL A 61 -13.64 -6.74 -7.32
N GLY A 62 -14.42 -5.92 -8.03
CA GLY A 62 -15.46 -6.40 -8.95
C GLY A 62 -14.90 -7.28 -10.07
N ALA A 63 -15.80 -7.98 -10.76
CA ALA A 63 -15.46 -8.78 -11.94
C ALA A 63 -14.83 -7.90 -13.03
N ASN A 64 -13.75 -8.37 -13.66
CA ASN A 64 -13.03 -7.68 -14.75
C ASN A 64 -12.73 -6.20 -14.45
N SER A 65 -12.38 -5.90 -13.20
CA SER A 65 -12.25 -4.53 -12.69
C SER A 65 -10.96 -4.34 -11.90
N ASN A 66 -10.67 -3.10 -11.54
CA ASN A 66 -9.60 -2.75 -10.62
C ASN A 66 -10.10 -1.82 -9.51
N VAL A 67 -9.42 -1.87 -8.37
CA VAL A 67 -9.67 -1.00 -7.23
C VAL A 67 -8.34 -0.48 -6.71
N VAL A 68 -8.30 0.81 -6.40
CA VAL A 68 -7.16 1.44 -5.75
C VAL A 68 -7.43 1.53 -4.26
N ARG A 69 -6.44 1.14 -3.46
CA ARG A 69 -6.43 1.35 -2.01
C ARG A 69 -5.14 2.00 -1.58
N THR A 70 -5.26 2.89 -0.62
CA THR A 70 -4.16 3.63 -0.03
C THR A 70 -3.96 3.15 1.40
N TYR A 71 -2.69 3.04 1.80
CA TYR A 71 -2.26 2.59 3.11
C TYR A 71 -1.24 3.58 3.64
N ASP A 72 -1.38 3.94 4.90
CA ASP A 72 -0.42 4.77 5.61
C ASP A 72 0.38 3.90 6.58
N SER A 73 1.67 4.21 6.70
CA SER A 73 2.55 3.54 7.64
C SER A 73 2.36 4.06 9.05
N GLU A 74 2.78 3.26 10.03
CA GLU A 74 3.12 3.76 11.35
C GLU A 74 4.13 4.93 11.26
N GLU A 75 4.12 5.77 12.28
CA GLU A 75 5.10 6.83 12.44
C GLU A 75 6.52 6.25 12.61
N THR A 76 7.50 6.85 11.94
CA THR A 76 8.90 6.45 12.02
C THR A 76 9.82 7.66 12.23
N PRO A 77 10.88 7.54 13.05
CA PRO A 77 11.85 8.61 13.22
C PRO A 77 12.66 8.90 11.95
N ASN A 78 12.75 7.95 11.01
CA ASN A 78 13.58 8.08 9.80
C ASN A 78 12.81 7.67 8.54
N SER A 79 12.79 8.55 7.52
CA SER A 79 12.14 8.31 6.22
C SER A 79 13.12 7.83 5.12
N ALA A 80 13.83 6.73 5.38
CA ALA A 80 14.75 6.12 4.42
C ALA A 80 14.01 5.34 3.32
N ASN A 81 14.57 5.33 2.10
CA ASN A 81 14.02 4.54 0.99
C ASN A 81 14.15 3.04 1.28
N GLY A 82 13.36 2.18 0.64
CA GLY A 82 13.33 0.76 0.99
C GLY A 82 12.52 -0.11 0.04
N THR A 83 12.28 -1.36 0.46
CA THR A 83 11.44 -2.33 -0.27
C THR A 83 10.19 -2.66 0.53
N VAL A 84 9.05 -2.82 -0.14
CA VAL A 84 7.77 -3.16 0.51
C VAL A 84 7.40 -4.60 0.20
N ARG A 85 7.02 -5.34 1.23
CA ARG A 85 6.47 -6.69 1.12
C ARG A 85 4.99 -6.66 1.48
N VAL A 86 4.15 -7.26 0.63
CA VAL A 86 2.70 -7.37 0.85
C VAL A 86 2.33 -8.84 0.96
N GLN A 87 1.69 -9.22 2.07
CA GLN A 87 1.12 -10.53 2.28
C GLN A 87 -0.40 -10.42 2.30
N TYR A 88 -1.07 -11.26 1.51
CA TYR A 88 -2.53 -11.25 1.41
C TYR A 88 -3.07 -12.64 1.07
N THR A 89 -4.31 -12.87 1.47
CA THR A 89 -5.12 -13.98 0.99
C THR A 89 -6.18 -13.43 0.04
N TYR A 90 -6.60 -14.22 -0.93
CA TYR A 90 -7.73 -13.86 -1.77
C TYR A 90 -8.64 -15.05 -2.01
N THR A 91 -9.93 -14.77 -2.18
CA THR A 91 -10.96 -15.75 -2.51
C THR A 91 -11.64 -15.33 -3.80
N THR A 92 -11.77 -16.25 -4.76
CA THR A 92 -12.34 -16.00 -6.09
C THR A 92 -13.55 -16.89 -6.32
N CYS A 93 -14.64 -16.37 -6.90
CA CYS A 93 -15.84 -17.11 -7.30
C CYS A 93 -16.32 -18.06 -6.18
N ASP A 94 -15.93 -19.35 -6.21
CA ASP A 94 -16.21 -20.38 -5.21
C ASP A 94 -14.96 -21.20 -4.83
N SER A 95 -13.77 -20.69 -5.14
CA SER A 95 -12.51 -21.35 -4.81
C SER A 95 -12.15 -21.14 -3.34
N PRO A 96 -11.49 -22.12 -2.69
CA PRO A 96 -10.95 -21.91 -1.35
C PRO A 96 -9.96 -20.73 -1.35
N PRO A 97 -9.79 -20.04 -0.21
CA PRO A 97 -8.86 -18.92 -0.10
C PRO A 97 -7.45 -19.34 -0.49
N VAL A 98 -6.82 -18.54 -1.34
CA VAL A 98 -5.41 -18.73 -1.74
C VAL A 98 -4.57 -17.69 -1.02
N THR A 99 -3.55 -18.15 -0.28
CA THR A 99 -2.56 -17.28 0.36
C THR A 99 -1.43 -16.98 -0.59
N VAL A 100 -1.14 -15.69 -0.79
CA VAL A 100 -0.04 -15.21 -1.63
C VAL A 100 0.83 -14.25 -0.84
N ALA A 101 2.14 -14.51 -0.84
CA ALA A 101 3.13 -13.54 -0.44
C ALA A 101 3.72 -12.91 -1.70
N ALA A 102 3.32 -11.69 -2.01
CA ALA A 102 3.88 -10.96 -3.15
C ALA A 102 4.97 -10.01 -2.64
N LEU A 103 6.17 -10.18 -3.18
CA LEU A 103 7.12 -9.08 -3.17
C LEU A 103 6.66 -8.11 -4.23
N VAL A 104 6.22 -6.94 -3.79
CA VAL A 104 6.00 -5.82 -4.69
C VAL A 104 7.36 -5.15 -4.76
N PRO A 105 8.12 -5.28 -5.86
CA PRO A 105 9.34 -4.51 -6.00
C PRO A 105 8.95 -3.03 -6.16
N LEU A 106 8.66 -2.40 -5.03
CA LEU A 106 8.67 -0.97 -4.85
C LEU A 106 10.13 -0.59 -4.68
N THR A 107 10.92 -0.82 -5.73
CA THR A 107 12.31 -0.36 -5.81
C THR A 107 12.29 1.14 -6.09
N ALA A 108 11.67 1.90 -5.19
CA ALA A 108 11.84 3.34 -5.20
C ALA A 108 13.22 3.62 -4.59
N SER A 109 14.25 3.57 -5.42
CA SER A 109 15.58 4.07 -5.09
C SER A 109 15.53 5.53 -4.61
N THR A 110 14.47 6.26 -4.97
CA THR A 110 14.08 7.56 -4.41
C THR A 110 12.56 7.65 -4.26
N LEU A 111 12.05 7.67 -3.03
CA LEU A 111 10.64 8.02 -2.79
C LEU A 111 10.45 9.52 -2.95
N PRO A 112 9.56 9.98 -3.87
CA PRO A 112 9.21 11.38 -3.92
C PRO A 112 8.50 11.79 -2.63
N PRO A 113 8.62 13.05 -2.18
CA PRO A 113 7.73 13.57 -1.15
C PRO A 113 6.28 13.42 -1.64
N CYS A 114 5.37 13.07 -0.73
CA CYS A 114 3.95 13.06 -1.06
C CYS A 114 3.55 14.45 -1.51
N GLN A 115 3.13 14.59 -2.78
CA GLN A 115 2.60 15.84 -3.26
C GLN A 115 1.37 16.17 -2.40
N GLN A 116 1.31 17.38 -1.85
CA GLN A 116 0.30 17.91 -0.93
C GLN A 116 -1.12 18.02 -1.54
N TYR A 117 -1.48 17.18 -2.52
CA TYR A 117 -2.80 17.23 -3.13
C TYR A 117 -3.85 16.61 -2.19
N ARG A 118 -4.37 17.47 -1.30
CA ARG A 118 -5.62 17.32 -0.54
C ARG A 118 -5.71 16.10 0.38
N ILE A 119 -4.72 15.86 1.23
CA ILE A 119 -4.90 15.03 2.43
C ILE A 119 -5.12 15.98 3.62
N PRO A 120 -6.26 15.89 4.34
CA PRO A 120 -6.64 16.84 5.40
C PRO A 120 -5.72 16.86 6.63
N ASP A 121 -4.76 15.93 6.73
CA ASP A 121 -3.76 15.87 7.80
C ASP A 121 -2.61 16.88 7.66
N TYR A 122 -2.46 17.54 6.51
CA TYR A 122 -1.57 18.69 6.44
C TYR A 122 -2.30 19.87 7.10
N GLY A 123 -1.99 20.13 8.37
CA GLY A 123 -2.27 21.42 8.98
C GLY A 123 -1.83 22.51 8.00
N GLU A 124 -2.75 23.41 7.66
CA GLU A 124 -2.50 24.46 6.68
C GLU A 124 -1.17 25.15 7.04
N PRO A 125 -0.21 25.26 6.09
CA PRO A 125 0.98 26.03 6.36
C PRO A 125 0.51 27.45 6.65
N GLY A 126 0.73 27.89 7.88
CA GLY A 126 0.27 29.16 8.42
C GLY A 126 0.36 30.25 7.37
N HIS A 127 -0.79 30.77 6.97
CA HIS A 127 -0.88 32.03 6.27
C HIS A 127 -0.47 33.11 7.29
N PRO A 128 0.54 33.95 7.02
CA PRO A 128 0.68 35.20 7.75
C PRO A 128 -0.54 36.12 7.52
#